data_AF-A0A510HJW1-F1
#
_entry.id   AF-A0A510HJW1-F1
#
_cell.length_a   1.000
_cell.length_b   1.000
_cell.length_c   1.000
_cell.angle_alpha   90.00
_cell.angle_beta   90.00
_cell.angle_gamma   90.00
#
_symmetry.space_group_name_H-M   'P 1'
#
loop_
_entity.id
_entity.type
_entity.pdbx_description
1 polymer ?
#
loop_
_entity_poly.entity_id
_entity_poly.type
_entity_poly.pdbx_seq_one_letter_code
_entity_poly.pdbx_strand_id
1 'polypeptide(L)'
;MDERSGGFDWEGAVDLTALSVEELRRELAALEAEEREVSRRRRLLHGRIDLLRAELVRRGEAALSPEELARVLTERDSSGGECP
;
A
#
# COMPACT_ATOMS: atom_id res chain seq x y z
N MET A 1 -5.70 -15.65 32.20
CA MET A 1 -5.25 -16.11 30.88
C MET A 1 -5.42 -14.90 29.98
N ASP A 2 -4.30 -14.28 29.63
CA ASP A 2 -4.24 -12.91 29.09
C ASP A 2 -4.08 -13.02 27.56
N GLU A 3 -5.20 -12.97 26.85
CA GLU A 3 -5.22 -13.04 25.39
C GLU A 3 -5.09 -11.63 24.83
N ARG A 4 -3.83 -11.26 24.58
CA ARG A 4 -3.45 -10.10 23.77
C ARG A 4 -3.96 -10.25 22.34
N SER A 5 -5.25 -10.07 22.10
CA SER A 5 -5.72 -9.70 20.78
C SER A 5 -5.52 -8.20 20.65
N GLY A 6 -4.32 -7.82 20.19
CA GLY A 6 -4.10 -6.54 19.53
C GLY A 6 -4.95 -6.52 18.26
N GLY A 7 -6.25 -6.30 18.43
CA GLY A 7 -7.19 -6.14 17.34
C GLY A 7 -6.74 -4.94 16.53
N PHE A 8 -6.35 -5.18 15.28
CA PHE A 8 -6.18 -4.12 14.31
C PHE A 8 -7.56 -3.46 14.17
N ASP A 9 -7.71 -2.24 14.67
CA ASP A 9 -8.95 -1.48 14.63
C ASP A 9 -9.17 -0.98 13.20
N TRP A 10 -9.63 -1.89 12.34
CA TRP A 10 -10.24 -1.53 11.07
C TRP A 10 -11.46 -0.69 11.44
N GLU A 11 -11.35 0.65 11.39
CA GLU A 11 -12.43 1.57 11.77
C GLU A 11 -13.79 1.06 11.26
N GLY A 12 -14.62 0.53 12.16
CA GLY A 12 -15.94 -0.03 11.81
C GLY A 12 -15.97 -1.53 11.47
N ALA A 13 -15.03 -2.34 11.96
CA ALA A 13 -14.99 -3.79 11.72
C ALA A 13 -16.35 -4.47 11.92
N VAL A 14 -16.91 -5.00 10.83
CA VAL A 14 -18.16 -5.76 10.83
C VAL A 14 -17.94 -7.07 11.59
N ASP A 15 -18.89 -7.47 12.44
CA ASP A 15 -18.88 -8.80 13.04
C ASP A 15 -19.08 -9.87 11.95
N LEU A 16 -17.97 -10.42 11.47
CA LEU A 16 -17.93 -11.42 10.40
C LEU A 16 -18.69 -12.70 10.78
N THR A 17 -18.86 -13.00 12.07
CA THR A 17 -19.57 -14.20 12.53
C THR A 17 -21.09 -14.08 12.40
N ALA A 18 -21.59 -12.84 12.31
CA ALA A 18 -23.01 -12.54 12.10
C ALA A 18 -23.42 -12.52 10.61
N LEU A 19 -22.45 -12.53 9.69
CA LEU A 19 -22.70 -12.50 8.25
C LEU A 19 -22.94 -13.90 7.67
N SER A 20 -23.86 -13.98 6.71
CA SER A 20 -24.00 -15.16 5.85
C SER A 20 -22.81 -15.31 4.90
N VAL A 21 -22.61 -16.51 4.35
CA VAL A 21 -21.56 -16.78 3.36
C VAL A 21 -21.66 -15.86 2.14
N GLU A 22 -22.88 -15.50 1.72
CA GLU A 22 -23.09 -14.60 0.59
C GLU A 22 -22.71 -13.14 0.92
N GLU A 23 -22.99 -12.70 2.16
CA GLU A 23 -22.55 -11.40 2.65
C GLU A 23 -21.03 -11.32 2.76
N LEU A 24 -20.39 -12.38 3.28
CA LEU A 24 -18.93 -12.46 3.36
C LEU A 24 -18.27 -12.38 1.97
N ARG A 25 -18.83 -13.05 0.96
CA ARG A 25 -18.31 -12.98 -0.42
C ARG A 25 -18.44 -11.57 -1.01
N ARG A 26 -19.56 -10.91 -0.76
CA ARG A 26 -19.79 -9.53 -1.22
C ARG A 26 -18.84 -8.55 -0.54
N GLU A 27 -18.67 -8.68 0.77
CA GLU A 27 -17.75 -7.84 1.54
C GLU A 27 -16.30 -8.04 1.09
N LEU A 28 -15.87 -9.28 0.91
CA LEU A 28 -14.55 -9.60 0.39
C LEU A 28 -14.32 -8.97 -0.99
N ALA A 29 -15.27 -9.13 -1.92
CA ALA A 29 -15.16 -8.56 -3.25
C ALA A 29 -15.09 -7.01 -3.23
N ALA A 30 -15.80 -6.37 -2.30
CA ALA A 30 -15.75 -4.93 -2.10
C ALA A 30 -14.38 -4.48 -1.58
N LEU A 31 -13.87 -5.13 -0.53
CA LEU A 31 -12.56 -4.84 0.05
C LEU A 31 -11.42 -5.09 -0.96
N GLU A 32 -11.49 -6.16 -1.75
CA GLU A 32 -10.51 -6.40 -2.82
C GLU A 32 -10.57 -5.33 -3.92
N ALA A 33 -11.75 -4.80 -4.23
CA ALA A 33 -11.89 -3.71 -5.20
C ALA A 33 -11.29 -2.40 -4.65
N GLU A 34 -11.53 -2.11 -3.39
CA GLU A 34 -10.95 -0.96 -2.70
C GLU A 34 -9.42 -1.08 -2.62
N GLU A 35 -8.91 -2.24 -2.22
CA GLU A 35 -7.47 -2.53 -2.20
C GLU A 35 -6.84 -2.25 -3.57
N ARG A 36 -7.44 -2.77 -4.65
CA ARG A 36 -6.92 -2.56 -6.01
C ARG A 36 -6.84 -1.08 -6.37
N GLU A 37 -7.84 -0.28 -5.99
CA GLU A 37 -7.85 1.15 -6.26
C GLU A 37 -6.81 1.90 -5.41
N VAL A 38 -6.68 1.56 -4.12
CA VAL A 38 -5.63 2.10 -3.25
C VAL A 38 -4.25 1.78 -3.81
N SER A 39 -4.02 0.54 -4.23
CA SER A 39 -2.78 0.08 -4.85
C SER A 39 -2.49 0.79 -6.18
N ARG A 40 -3.52 1.02 -7.02
CA ARG A 40 -3.39 1.82 -8.25
C ARG A 40 -2.97 3.26 -7.94
N ARG A 41 -3.64 3.89 -6.97
CA ARG A 41 -3.32 5.26 -6.54
C ARG A 41 -1.92 5.34 -5.94
N ARG A 42 -1.51 4.36 -5.13
CA ARG A 42 -0.15 4.25 -4.56
C ARG A 42 0.91 4.25 -5.66
N ARG A 43 0.73 3.45 -6.72
CA ARG A 43 1.68 3.38 -7.85
C ARG A 43 1.77 4.70 -8.60
N LEU A 44 0.64 5.34 -8.89
CA LEU A 44 0.61 6.64 -9.57
C LEU A 44 1.31 7.73 -8.74
N LEU A 45 1.07 7.75 -7.43
CA LEU A 45 1.72 8.70 -6.54
C LEU A 45 3.23 8.44 -6.44
N HIS A 46 3.67 7.18 -6.35
CA HIS A 46 5.08 6.82 -6.39
C HIS A 46 5.75 7.34 -7.67
N GLY A 47 5.22 7.03 -8.86
CA GLY A 47 5.81 7.50 -10.11
C GLY A 47 5.93 9.04 -10.19
N ARG A 48 4.94 9.78 -9.65
CA ARG A 48 5.02 11.25 -9.57
C ARG A 48 6.09 11.73 -8.59
N ILE A 49 6.20 11.10 -7.43
CA ILE A 49 7.24 11.40 -6.43
C ILE A 49 8.61 11.14 -7.03
N ASP A 50 8.78 10.05 -7.76
CA ASP A 50 10.07 9.63 -8.32
C ASP A 50 10.53 10.58 -9.42
N LEU A 51 9.61 11.03 -10.28
CA LEU A 51 9.88 12.10 -11.25
C LEU A 51 10.34 13.40 -10.56
N LEU A 52 9.65 13.81 -9.50
CA LEU A 52 10.01 15.02 -8.74
C LEU A 52 11.37 14.88 -8.06
N ARG A 53 11.68 13.71 -7.49
CA ARG A 53 12.98 13.45 -6.89
C ARG A 53 14.11 13.52 -7.93
N ALA A 54 13.90 12.92 -9.11
CA ALA A 54 14.86 12.99 -10.21
C ALA A 54 15.10 14.43 -10.68
N GLU A 55 14.04 15.25 -10.74
CA GLU A 55 14.12 16.68 -11.04
C GLU A 55 14.98 17.44 -10.02
N LEU A 56 14.74 17.22 -8.73
CA LEU A 56 15.47 17.89 -7.65
C LEU A 56 16.96 17.53 -7.66
N VAL A 57 17.30 16.25 -7.88
CA VAL A 57 18.69 15.82 -8.07
C VAL A 57 19.32 16.51 -9.27
N ARG A 58 18.61 16.56 -10.42
CA ARG A 58 19.11 17.24 -11.62
C ARG A 58 19.38 18.74 -11.40
N ARG A 59 18.58 19.39 -10.56
CA ARG A 59 18.77 20.82 -10.19
C ARG A 59 19.85 21.04 -9.13
N GLY A 60 20.43 19.98 -8.57
CA GLY A 60 21.41 20.07 -7.48
C GLY A 60 20.79 20.45 -6.13
N GLU A 61 19.47 20.30 -5.97
CA GLU A 61 18.74 20.64 -4.73
C GLU A 61 18.56 19.45 -3.79
N ALA A 62 18.80 18.23 -4.26
CA ALA A 62 18.86 17.04 -3.42
C ALA A 62 20.32 16.61 -3.28
N ALA A 63 20.81 16.53 -2.04
CA ALA A 63 22.17 16.09 -1.71
C ALA A 63 22.40 14.57 -1.86
N LEU A 64 21.36 13.81 -2.24
CA LEU A 64 21.45 12.37 -2.45
C LEU A 64 22.15 12.10 -3.77
N SER A 65 23.14 11.21 -3.75
CA SER A 65 23.77 10.76 -4.98
C SER A 65 22.74 10.00 -5.86
N PRO A 66 22.94 9.92 -7.19
CA PRO A 66 22.09 9.11 -8.06
C PRO A 66 21.95 7.65 -7.60
N GLU A 67 22.96 7.11 -6.93
CA GLU A 67 22.99 5.74 -6.39
C GLU A 67 22.11 5.60 -5.14
N GLU A 68 22.13 6.59 -4.24
CA GLU A 68 21.23 6.65 -3.08
C GLU A 68 19.78 6.84 -3.49
N LEU A 69 19.55 7.63 -4.55
CA LEU A 69 18.23 7.77 -5.14
C LEU A 69 17.75 6.44 -5.72
N ALA A 70 18.57 5.76 -6.53
CA ALA A 70 18.24 4.45 -7.07
C ALA A 70 17.92 3.43 -5.98
N ARG A 71 18.63 3.46 -4.85
CA ARG A 71 18.36 2.60 -3.69
C ARG A 71 16.99 2.89 -3.05
N VAL A 72 16.65 4.16 -2.80
CA VAL A 72 15.33 4.54 -2.25
C VAL A 72 14.19 4.20 -3.19
N LEU A 73 14.43 4.29 -4.50
CA LEU A 73 13.45 3.93 -5.52
C LEU A 73 13.22 2.41 -5.59
N THR A 74 14.29 1.61 -5.47
CA THR A 74 14.23 0.15 -5.64
C THR A 74 13.89 -0.63 -4.35
N GLU A 75 14.21 -0.11 -3.16
CA GLU A 75 13.92 -0.79 -1.88
C GLU A 75 12.40 -0.85 -1.56
N ARG A 76 11.54 -0.11 -2.26
CA ARG A 76 10.08 -0.04 -1.99
C ARG A 76 9.23 -0.96 -2.88
N ASP A 77 9.84 -1.62 -3.86
CA ASP A 77 9.14 -2.50 -4.80
C ASP A 77 9.00 -3.95 -4.29
N SER A 78 9.70 -4.33 -3.22
CA SER A 78 9.68 -5.69 -2.66
C SER A 78 8.41 -6.06 -1.86
N SER A 79 7.40 -5.17 -1.77
CA SER A 79 6.11 -5.47 -1.11
C SER A 79 4.94 -5.65 -2.11
N GLY A 80 5.23 -6.05 -3.35
CA GLY A 80 4.23 -6.24 -4.41
C GLY A 80 4.27 -7.61 -5.09
N GLY A 81 4.94 -8.60 -4.47
CA GLY A 81 4.89 -9.99 -4.91
C GLY A 81 3.60 -10.64 -4.44
N GLU A 82 2.64 -10.77 -5.36
CA GLU A 82 2.01 -12.05 -5.78
C GLU A 82 0.60 -11.75 -6.30
N CYS A 83 0.46 -11.66 -7.62
CA CYS A 83 -0.82 -11.82 -8.30
C CYS A 83 -0.79 -13.21 -8.97
N PRO A 84 -1.75 -14.11 -8.71
CA PRO A 84 -1.93 -15.31 -9.52
C PRO A 84 -2.37 -15.00 -10.95
#